data_AF-A0A936DVC5-F1
#
_entry.id   AF-A0A936DVC5-F1
#
_cell.length_a   1.000
_cell.length_b   1.000
_cell.length_c   1.000
_cell.angle_alpha   90.00
_cell.angle_beta   90.00
_cell.angle_gamma   90.00
#
_symmetry.space_group_name_H-M   'P 1'
#
loop_
_entity.id
_entity.type
_entity.pdbx_description
1 polymer ?
#
loop_
_entity_poly.entity_id
_entity_poly.type
_entity_poly.pdbx_seq_one_letter_code
_entity_poly.pdbx_strand_id
1 'polypeptide(L)'
;MATQRPLWLVGADICVFARLDLARIPERHRARAVAERARQLSPFPDQGWHAADRDGSIALWCWDAAGVRAAMAADPESERAWEIVPEQVFFSPVRDACLRERGATMVLERWCDDELVFSTVLPAAGQHRALCLRSAGLDADADLPVVAAEPGPRWDRRAFDWRRMLREPFAAGVALLALASLWLLWSLGVLGGTHLANHRLANRIATQQQNLAPLLEQREQALAIAARNAALAASFEQVSAIEAAAEFEYLVGARYQRMLDWEFSPRALRVTLQDATPDNRAYVEALERSPWFDRVGVSPAPNPDQITLQISLAPRATDAPLYVREALAGGRS
;
A
#
# COMPACT_ATOMS: atom_id res chain seq x y z
N MET A 1 6.85 -3.56 28.08
CA MET A 1 7.47 -4.81 28.55
C MET A 1 7.55 -4.71 30.06
N ALA A 2 6.76 -5.50 30.81
CA ALA A 2 6.89 -5.54 32.26
C ALA A 2 8.25 -6.17 32.59
N THR A 3 9.12 -5.44 33.29
CA THR A 3 10.40 -5.95 33.78
C THR A 3 10.12 -7.11 34.74
N GLN A 4 10.43 -8.34 34.32
CA GLN A 4 10.33 -9.50 35.18
C GLN A 4 11.37 -9.33 36.31
N ARG A 5 10.89 -9.32 37.55
CA ARG A 5 11.77 -9.36 38.72
C ARG A 5 12.46 -10.73 38.77
N PRO A 6 13.75 -10.79 39.10
CA PRO A 6 14.42 -12.06 39.30
C PRO A 6 13.79 -12.80 40.50
N LEU A 7 13.81 -14.13 40.47
CA LEU A 7 13.11 -14.98 41.43
C LEU A 7 14.11 -15.68 42.35
N TRP A 8 13.88 -15.63 43.66
CA TRP A 8 14.64 -16.41 44.65
C TRP A 8 13.79 -17.60 45.07
N LEU A 9 14.26 -18.81 44.78
CA LEU A 9 13.53 -20.04 45.07
C LEU A 9 13.84 -20.52 46.49
N VAL A 10 12.78 -20.75 47.28
CA VAL A 10 12.86 -21.31 48.63
C VAL A 10 12.59 -22.81 48.55
N GLY A 11 13.57 -23.61 48.97
CA GLY A 11 13.51 -25.08 48.98
C GLY A 11 12.37 -25.63 49.85
N ALA A 12 11.84 -26.79 49.47
CA ALA A 12 10.78 -27.44 50.24
C ALA A 12 11.19 -27.86 51.66
N ASP A 13 12.47 -28.12 51.88
CA ASP A 13 13.09 -28.53 53.13
C ASP A 13 13.09 -27.46 54.22
N ILE A 14 13.04 -26.18 53.82
CA ILE A 14 12.95 -25.04 54.74
C ILE A 14 11.55 -24.39 54.76
N CYS A 15 10.57 -24.99 54.06
CA CYS A 15 9.20 -24.53 54.02
C CYS A 15 8.27 -25.38 54.89
N VAL A 16 7.34 -24.71 55.57
CA VAL A 16 6.19 -25.32 56.23
C VAL A 16 4.94 -25.01 55.42
N PHE A 17 4.21 -26.05 55.04
CA PHE A 17 3.01 -25.92 54.24
C PHE A 17 1.73 -25.95 55.10
N ALA A 18 0.76 -25.12 54.73
CA ALA A 18 -0.60 -25.18 55.26
C ALA A 18 -1.62 -24.91 54.14
N ARG A 19 -2.78 -25.57 54.22
CA ARG A 19 -3.95 -25.25 53.40
C ARG A 19 -4.93 -24.39 54.19
N LEU A 20 -5.43 -23.31 53.58
CA LEU A 20 -6.46 -22.46 54.15
C LEU A 20 -7.69 -22.46 53.23
N ASP A 21 -8.88 -22.66 53.80
CA ASP A 21 -10.14 -22.41 53.09
C ASP A 21 -10.63 -20.99 53.43
N LEU A 22 -10.50 -20.08 52.47
CA LEU A 22 -10.99 -18.71 52.55
C LEU A 22 -12.14 -18.45 51.55
N ALA A 23 -12.85 -19.48 51.08
CA ALA A 23 -13.94 -19.33 50.11
C ALA A 23 -15.03 -18.36 50.58
N ARG A 24 -15.26 -18.28 51.91
CA ARG A 24 -16.23 -17.38 52.54
C ARG A 24 -15.73 -15.94 52.73
N ILE A 25 -14.45 -15.66 52.50
CA ILE A 25 -13.88 -14.32 52.69
C ILE A 25 -13.91 -13.56 51.35
N PRO A 26 -14.49 -12.33 51.32
CA PRO A 26 -14.46 -11.49 50.13
C PRO A 26 -13.03 -11.24 49.64
N GLU A 27 -12.82 -11.26 48.32
CA GLU A 27 -11.50 -11.19 47.68
C GLU A 27 -10.65 -10.01 48.19
N ARG A 28 -11.26 -8.83 48.36
CA ARG A 28 -10.62 -7.62 48.92
C ARG A 28 -10.02 -7.77 50.32
N HIS A 29 -10.44 -8.78 51.09
CA HIS A 29 -9.97 -9.04 52.46
C HIS A 29 -9.07 -10.28 52.55
N ARG A 30 -8.95 -11.08 51.48
CA ARG A 30 -8.19 -12.33 51.51
C ARG A 30 -6.71 -12.13 51.79
N ALA A 31 -6.06 -11.14 51.16
CA ALA A 31 -4.64 -10.86 51.38
C ALA A 31 -4.33 -10.59 52.86
N ARG A 32 -5.18 -9.82 53.56
CA ARG A 32 -5.05 -9.56 55.00
C ARG A 32 -5.28 -10.82 55.82
N ALA A 33 -6.33 -11.60 55.50
CA ALA A 33 -6.63 -12.84 56.20
C ALA A 33 -5.49 -13.86 56.06
N VAL A 34 -4.89 -13.99 54.87
CA VAL A 34 -3.70 -14.83 54.62
C VAL A 34 -2.53 -14.38 55.49
N ALA A 35 -2.23 -13.08 55.51
CA ALA A 35 -1.13 -12.55 56.32
C ALA A 35 -1.34 -12.78 57.83
N GLU A 36 -2.58 -12.70 58.32
CA GLU A 36 -2.93 -13.04 59.70
C GLU A 36 -2.79 -14.54 59.96
N ARG A 37 -3.23 -15.41 59.05
CA ARG A 37 -3.08 -16.87 59.18
C ARG A 37 -1.63 -17.32 59.10
N ALA A 38 -0.82 -16.73 58.22
CA ALA A 38 0.60 -16.97 58.16
C ALA A 38 1.29 -16.67 59.51
N ARG A 39 0.89 -15.59 60.18
CA ARG A 39 1.37 -15.26 61.54
C ARG A 39 0.97 -16.25 62.62
N GLN A 40 -0.20 -16.87 62.49
CA GLN A 40 -0.69 -17.83 63.47
C GLN A 40 -0.09 -19.23 63.29
N LEU A 41 0.22 -19.61 62.04
CA LEU A 41 0.64 -20.95 61.68
C LEU A 41 2.16 -21.10 61.53
N SER A 42 2.88 -19.99 61.29
CA SER A 42 4.33 -20.02 61.14
C SER A 42 5.00 -20.43 62.47
N PRO A 43 5.87 -21.45 62.47
CA PRO A 43 6.71 -21.77 63.62
C PRO A 43 7.93 -20.84 63.75
N PHE A 44 8.16 -19.97 62.75
CA PHE A 44 9.35 -19.12 62.68
C PHE A 44 9.14 -17.77 63.36
N PRO A 45 10.12 -17.26 64.12
CA PRO A 45 10.03 -15.96 64.79
C PRO A 45 10.05 -14.78 63.81
N ASP A 46 10.84 -14.89 62.72
CA ASP A 46 10.80 -13.97 61.59
C ASP A 46 10.29 -14.71 60.36
N GLN A 47 9.05 -14.43 59.98
CA GLN A 47 8.34 -15.22 58.99
C GLN A 47 8.44 -14.62 57.58
N GLY A 48 8.81 -15.47 56.63
CA GLY A 48 8.55 -15.28 55.22
C GLY A 48 7.37 -16.15 54.82
N TRP A 49 6.59 -15.72 53.84
CA TRP A 49 5.49 -16.54 53.32
C TRP A 49 5.16 -16.24 51.87
N HIS A 50 4.61 -17.25 51.20
CA HIS A 50 4.02 -17.16 49.87
C HIS A 50 2.67 -17.85 49.89
N ALA A 51 1.72 -17.33 49.12
CA ALA A 51 0.38 -17.90 49.04
C ALA A 51 -0.10 -17.98 47.59
N ALA A 52 -0.65 -19.12 47.20
CA ALA A 52 -1.31 -19.34 45.92
C ALA A 52 -2.83 -19.50 46.15
N ASP A 53 -3.65 -18.58 45.61
CA ASP A 53 -5.11 -18.62 45.71
C ASP A 53 -5.73 -19.27 44.46
N ARG A 54 -6.38 -20.42 44.67
CA ARG A 54 -7.20 -21.09 43.67
C ARG A 54 -8.64 -21.20 44.21
N ASP A 55 -9.54 -20.44 43.60
CA ASP A 55 -10.97 -20.45 43.91
C ASP A 55 -11.35 -20.32 45.41
N GLY A 56 -10.52 -19.62 46.19
CA GLY A 56 -10.72 -19.43 47.62
C GLY A 56 -10.03 -20.46 48.52
N SER A 57 -9.50 -21.54 47.95
CA SER A 57 -8.54 -22.45 48.59
C SER A 57 -7.13 -21.86 48.43
N ILE A 58 -6.39 -21.77 49.53
CA ILE A 58 -5.06 -21.16 49.55
C ILE A 58 -4.03 -22.16 50.01
N ALA A 59 -3.06 -22.41 49.15
CA ALA A 59 -1.80 -23.07 49.49
C ALA A 59 -0.85 -22.03 50.07
N LEU A 60 -0.48 -22.17 51.34
CA LEU A 60 0.40 -21.28 52.08
C LEU A 60 1.72 -22.00 52.39
N TRP A 61 2.84 -21.36 52.06
CA TRP A 61 4.17 -21.77 52.50
C TRP A 61 4.74 -20.72 53.42
N CYS A 62 5.30 -21.13 54.55
CA CYS A 62 6.01 -20.28 55.49
C CYS A 62 7.45 -20.75 55.63
N TRP A 63 8.40 -19.83 55.79
CA TRP A 63 9.82 -20.12 56.00
C TRP A 63 10.45 -19.09 56.95
N ASP A 64 11.67 -19.36 57.42
CA ASP A 64 12.45 -18.39 58.18
C ASP A 64 12.98 -17.29 57.26
N ALA A 65 12.40 -16.10 57.34
CA ALA A 65 12.81 -14.97 56.53
C ALA A 65 14.22 -14.48 56.87
N ALA A 66 14.68 -14.64 58.11
CA ALA A 66 16.04 -14.24 58.49
C ALA A 66 17.07 -15.16 57.81
N GLY A 67 16.83 -16.47 57.83
CA GLY A 67 17.66 -17.47 57.13
C GLY A 67 17.71 -17.24 55.63
N VAL A 68 16.56 -17.00 54.97
CA VAL A 68 16.51 -16.72 53.53
C VAL A 68 17.23 -15.42 53.19
N ARG A 69 17.05 -14.34 53.97
CA ARG A 69 17.78 -13.08 53.73
C ARG A 69 19.29 -13.24 53.93
N ALA A 70 19.73 -14.03 54.90
CA ALA A 70 21.14 -14.32 55.11
C ALA A 70 21.74 -15.09 53.91
N ALA A 71 21.00 -16.07 53.38
CA ALA A 71 21.40 -16.80 52.17
C ALA A 71 21.46 -15.88 50.93
N MET A 72 20.48 -14.99 50.78
CA MET A 72 20.45 -13.98 49.73
C MET A 72 21.62 -12.99 49.83
N ALA A 73 21.97 -12.55 51.03
CA ALA A 73 23.09 -11.61 51.25
C ALA A 73 24.46 -12.24 50.94
N ALA A 74 24.57 -13.57 50.99
CA ALA A 74 25.77 -14.28 50.58
C ALA A 74 25.90 -14.41 49.05
N ASP A 75 24.84 -14.11 48.29
CA ASP A 75 24.85 -14.15 46.84
C ASP A 75 25.50 -12.86 46.25
N PRO A 76 26.48 -12.98 45.33
CA PRO A 76 27.07 -11.84 44.64
C PRO A 76 26.07 -10.94 43.90
N GLU A 77 24.88 -11.45 43.54
CA GLU A 77 23.81 -10.70 42.87
C GLU A 77 22.76 -10.07 43.83
N SER A 78 23.09 -9.97 45.12
CA SER A 78 22.19 -9.54 46.20
C SER A 78 21.56 -8.14 46.07
N GLU A 79 22.07 -7.26 45.20
CA GLU A 79 21.53 -5.90 45.01
C GLU A 79 20.19 -5.84 44.24
N ARG A 80 19.77 -6.94 43.62
CA ARG A 80 18.51 -6.98 42.86
C ARG A 80 17.30 -7.11 43.79
N ALA A 81 16.18 -6.51 43.39
CA ALA A 81 14.89 -6.74 44.07
C ALA A 81 14.32 -8.11 43.66
N TRP A 82 14.61 -9.13 44.46
CA TRP A 82 14.14 -10.51 44.24
C TRP A 82 12.69 -10.71 44.69
N GLU A 83 11.91 -11.46 43.91
CA GLU A 83 10.64 -12.04 44.36
C GLU A 83 10.93 -13.41 44.97
N ILE A 84 10.62 -13.59 46.26
CA ILE A 84 10.88 -14.86 46.97
C ILE A 84 9.66 -15.77 46.80
N VAL A 85 9.87 -16.96 46.25
CA VAL A 85 8.79 -17.92 45.98
C VAL A 85 9.23 -19.34 46.33
N PRO A 86 8.36 -20.21 46.86
CA PRO A 86 8.68 -21.61 47.11
C PRO A 86 8.77 -22.35 45.78
N GLU A 87 9.75 -23.22 45.59
CA GLU A 87 9.92 -23.97 44.33
C GLU A 87 8.67 -24.79 43.95
N GLN A 88 7.83 -25.17 44.93
CA GLN A 88 6.56 -25.88 44.75
C GLN A 88 5.64 -25.22 43.71
N VAL A 89 5.72 -23.89 43.53
CA VAL A 89 4.88 -23.16 42.57
C VAL A 89 5.22 -23.45 41.10
N PHE A 90 6.36 -24.08 40.84
CA PHE A 90 6.81 -24.40 39.48
C PHE A 90 6.48 -25.83 39.06
N PHE A 91 6.00 -26.69 39.95
CA PHE A 91 5.70 -28.07 39.54
C PHE A 91 4.29 -28.19 39.00
N SER A 92 4.17 -28.91 37.89
CA SER A 92 2.87 -29.17 37.27
C SER A 92 1.98 -29.98 38.22
N PRO A 93 0.71 -29.60 38.43
CA PRO A 93 -0.24 -30.38 39.21
C PRO A 93 -0.30 -31.84 38.74
N VAL A 94 -0.43 -32.78 39.68
CA VAL A 94 -0.71 -34.20 39.39
C VAL A 94 -2.14 -34.54 39.81
N ARG A 95 -2.68 -35.68 39.35
CA ARG A 95 -4.08 -36.05 39.63
C ARG A 95 -4.39 -36.38 41.10
N ASP A 96 -3.38 -36.75 41.90
CA ASP A 96 -3.55 -37.15 43.30
C ASP A 96 -2.24 -36.98 44.11
N ALA A 97 -1.86 -37.97 44.91
CA ALA A 97 -0.61 -37.99 45.65
C ALA A 97 0.58 -38.49 44.82
N CYS A 98 1.74 -37.86 45.01
CA CYS A 98 2.99 -38.30 44.41
C CYS A 98 4.19 -38.02 45.32
N LEU A 99 5.30 -38.69 45.03
CA LEU A 99 6.62 -38.37 45.58
C LEU A 99 7.43 -37.65 44.51
N ARG A 100 7.96 -36.47 44.84
CA ARG A 100 8.87 -35.74 43.96
C ARG A 100 10.30 -35.80 44.46
N GLU A 101 11.20 -36.22 43.58
CA GLU A 101 12.64 -36.22 43.84
C GLU A 101 13.22 -34.82 43.72
N ARG A 102 13.89 -34.33 44.77
CA ARG A 102 14.58 -33.03 44.79
C ARG A 102 15.98 -33.18 45.38
N GLY A 103 16.94 -33.42 44.50
CA GLY A 103 18.31 -33.70 44.90
C GLY A 103 18.37 -34.92 45.82
N ALA A 104 18.68 -34.69 47.10
CA ALA A 104 18.73 -35.74 48.12
C ALA A 104 17.42 -35.91 48.93
N THR A 105 16.41 -35.08 48.69
CA THR A 105 15.15 -35.10 49.45
C THR A 105 13.98 -35.58 48.59
N MET A 106 12.98 -36.20 49.25
CA MET A 106 11.73 -36.61 48.63
C MET A 106 10.62 -35.71 49.19
N VAL A 107 9.83 -35.07 48.33
CA VAL A 107 8.69 -34.25 48.74
C VAL A 107 7.40 -35.02 48.46
N LEU A 108 6.62 -35.27 49.51
CA LEU A 108 5.27 -35.81 49.39
C LEU A 108 4.32 -34.67 49.08
N GLU A 109 3.69 -34.71 47.91
CA GLU A 109 2.65 -33.77 47.50
C GLU A 109 1.33 -34.53 47.32
N ARG A 110 0.21 -33.90 47.71
CA ARG A 110 -1.14 -34.39 47.39
C ARG A 110 -1.93 -33.29 46.74
N TRP A 111 -2.52 -33.62 45.58
CA TRP A 111 -3.32 -32.72 44.78
C TRP A 111 -4.78 -33.21 44.74
N CYS A 112 -5.74 -32.29 44.70
CA CYS A 112 -7.15 -32.59 44.52
C CYS A 112 -7.75 -31.48 43.64
N ASP A 113 -8.39 -31.84 42.53
CA ASP A 113 -9.00 -30.87 41.61
C ASP A 113 -8.02 -29.75 41.17
N ASP A 114 -6.78 -30.13 40.86
CA ASP A 114 -5.66 -29.22 40.52
C ASP A 114 -5.26 -28.23 41.64
N GLU A 115 -5.69 -28.45 42.88
CA GLU A 115 -5.25 -27.72 44.06
C GLU A 115 -4.24 -28.54 44.86
N LEU A 116 -3.15 -27.90 45.31
CA LEU A 116 -2.22 -28.52 46.25
C LEU A 116 -2.85 -28.56 47.65
N VAL A 117 -3.16 -29.76 48.13
CA VAL A 117 -3.83 -29.98 49.42
C VAL A 117 -2.82 -30.27 50.53
N PHE A 118 -1.66 -30.85 50.19
CA PHE A 118 -0.63 -31.22 51.15
C PHE A 118 0.75 -31.20 50.49
N SER A 119 1.76 -30.74 51.21
CA SER A 119 3.17 -30.76 50.79
C SER A 119 4.07 -30.88 52.01
N THR A 120 4.89 -31.93 52.11
CA THR A 120 5.91 -32.05 53.15
C THR A 120 7.15 -32.76 52.62
N VAL A 121 8.32 -32.45 53.17
CA VAL A 121 9.49 -33.31 52.97
C VAL A 121 9.25 -34.62 53.68
N LEU A 122 9.42 -35.72 52.95
CA LEU A 122 9.25 -37.07 53.45
C LEU A 122 10.58 -37.52 54.07
N PRO A 123 10.61 -37.85 55.38
CA PRO A 123 11.81 -38.37 56.01
C PRO A 123 12.17 -39.75 55.45
N ALA A 124 13.43 -40.15 55.63
CA ALA A 124 13.90 -41.49 55.31
C ALA A 124 13.04 -42.58 56.01
N ALA A 125 13.10 -43.81 55.50
CA ALA A 125 12.22 -44.91 55.90
C ALA A 125 12.09 -45.07 57.43
N GLY A 126 10.86 -45.22 57.93
CA GLY A 126 10.58 -45.39 59.37
C GLY A 126 9.19 -44.90 59.79
N GLN A 127 8.93 -44.85 61.11
CA GLN A 127 7.63 -44.46 61.69
C GLN A 127 7.18 -43.04 61.30
N HIS A 128 8.13 -42.13 61.05
CA HIS A 128 7.82 -40.77 60.62
C HIS A 128 7.22 -40.71 59.21
N ARG A 129 7.61 -41.61 58.31
CA ARG A 129 7.01 -41.71 56.96
C ARG A 129 5.52 -42.04 57.05
N ALA A 130 5.15 -43.02 57.87
CA ALA A 130 3.75 -43.40 58.06
C ALA A 130 2.90 -42.27 58.66
N LEU A 131 3.49 -41.43 59.53
CA LEU A 131 2.81 -40.25 60.06
C LEU A 131 2.55 -39.20 58.97
N CYS A 132 3.53 -38.93 58.11
CA CYS A 132 3.38 -38.00 56.98
C CYS A 132 2.34 -38.48 55.97
N LEU A 133 2.29 -39.78 55.67
CA LEU A 133 1.26 -40.33 54.78
C LEU A 133 -0.14 -40.19 55.38
N ARG A 134 -0.30 -40.49 56.67
CA ARG A 134 -1.57 -40.32 57.37
C ARG A 134 -2.02 -38.86 57.46
N SER A 135 -1.10 -37.91 57.69
CA SER A 135 -1.44 -36.49 57.71
C SER A 135 -1.83 -35.96 56.32
N ALA A 136 -1.30 -36.56 55.26
CA ALA A 136 -1.75 -36.35 53.90
C ALA A 136 -3.11 -37.03 53.60
N GLY A 137 -3.67 -37.83 54.53
CA GLY A 137 -4.90 -38.59 54.35
C GLY A 137 -4.74 -39.81 53.44
N LEU A 138 -3.56 -40.43 53.44
CA LEU A 138 -3.22 -41.63 52.69
C LEU A 138 -2.98 -42.82 53.65
N ASP A 139 -3.04 -44.04 53.12
CA ASP A 139 -2.68 -45.23 53.88
C ASP A 139 -1.19 -45.23 54.24
N ALA A 140 -0.85 -45.79 55.41
CA ALA A 140 0.52 -45.82 55.93
C ALA A 140 1.51 -46.56 55.01
N ASP A 141 0.99 -47.50 54.22
CA ASP A 141 1.73 -48.32 53.26
C ASP A 141 1.39 -47.98 51.80
N ALA A 142 0.83 -46.78 51.56
CA ALA A 142 0.50 -46.34 50.20
C ALA A 142 1.74 -46.32 49.31
N ASP A 143 1.68 -47.06 48.21
CA ASP A 143 2.67 -46.99 47.14
C ASP A 143 2.35 -45.79 46.24
N LEU A 144 3.26 -44.83 46.20
CA LEU A 144 3.05 -43.55 45.53
C LEU A 144 3.95 -43.44 44.31
N PRO A 145 3.43 -42.94 43.18
CA PRO A 145 4.23 -42.73 42.00
C PRO A 145 5.34 -41.71 42.29
N VAL A 146 6.56 -42.06 41.91
CA VAL A 146 7.68 -41.13 41.93
C VAL A 146 7.66 -40.35 40.62
N VAL A 147 7.57 -39.03 40.71
CA VAL A 147 7.49 -38.11 39.58
C VAL A 147 8.71 -37.20 39.58
N ALA A 148 9.38 -37.12 38.43
CA ALA A 148 10.51 -36.21 38.27
C ALA A 148 10.10 -34.76 38.53
N ALA A 149 10.95 -34.02 39.24
CA ALA A 149 10.75 -32.60 39.51
C ALA A 149 11.16 -31.75 38.30
N GLU A 150 10.36 -31.78 37.24
CA GLU A 150 10.56 -30.89 36.09
C GLU A 150 9.92 -29.51 36.36
N PRO A 151 10.70 -28.42 36.31
CA PRO A 151 10.16 -27.08 36.50
C PRO A 151 9.30 -26.69 35.30
N GLY A 152 8.02 -26.46 35.57
CA GLY A 152 7.02 -25.97 34.64
C GLY A 152 6.68 -24.49 34.87
N PRO A 153 5.64 -23.97 34.19
CA PRO A 153 5.15 -22.63 34.43
C PRO A 153 4.57 -22.51 35.85
N ARG A 154 4.66 -21.31 36.42
CA ARG A 154 4.06 -20.95 37.71
C ARG A 154 2.57 -21.22 37.72
N TRP A 155 2.13 -22.24 38.47
CA TRP A 155 0.70 -22.58 38.56
C TRP A 155 -0.08 -21.63 39.47
N ASP A 156 0.61 -20.90 40.36
CA ASP A 156 0.01 -19.88 41.24
C ASP A 156 -0.43 -18.62 40.47
N ARG A 157 0.16 -18.38 39.28
CA ARG A 157 -0.27 -17.31 38.39
C ARG A 157 -1.46 -17.80 37.59
N ARG A 158 -2.64 -17.23 37.86
CA ARG A 158 -3.80 -17.41 37.00
C ARG A 158 -3.43 -16.97 35.58
N ALA A 159 -3.50 -17.88 34.62
CA ALA A 159 -3.46 -17.52 33.21
C ALA A 159 -4.54 -16.47 32.97
N PHE A 160 -4.23 -15.45 32.16
CA PHE A 160 -5.22 -14.43 31.80
C PHE A 160 -6.44 -15.11 31.16
N ASP A 161 -7.52 -15.22 31.94
CA ASP A 161 -8.76 -15.81 31.46
C ASP A 161 -9.66 -14.71 30.90
N TRP A 162 -9.51 -14.46 29.60
CA TRP A 162 -10.33 -13.52 28.85
C TRP A 162 -11.84 -13.81 28.99
N ARG A 163 -12.24 -15.06 29.30
CA ARG A 163 -13.64 -15.42 29.48
C ARG A 163 -14.21 -14.87 30.78
N ARG A 164 -13.42 -14.85 31.85
CA ARG A 164 -13.82 -14.22 33.12
C ARG A 164 -13.97 -12.71 32.96
N MET A 165 -13.05 -12.08 32.21
CA MET A 165 -13.16 -10.65 31.86
C MET A 165 -14.43 -10.34 31.05
N LEU A 166 -14.85 -11.22 30.13
CA LEU A 166 -16.09 -11.04 29.38
C LEU A 166 -17.37 -11.30 30.19
N ARG A 167 -17.29 -12.02 31.31
CA ARG A 167 -18.43 -12.25 32.21
C ARG A 167 -18.75 -11.04 33.09
N GLU A 168 -17.77 -10.16 33.32
CA GLU A 168 -18.01 -8.92 34.03
C GLU A 168 -18.57 -7.85 33.08
N PRO A 169 -19.83 -7.39 33.27
CA PRO A 169 -20.51 -6.52 32.30
C PRO A 169 -19.78 -5.18 32.10
N PHE A 170 -19.12 -4.70 33.15
CA PHE A 170 -18.31 -3.47 33.07
C PHE A 170 -17.06 -3.65 32.20
N ALA A 171 -16.31 -4.73 32.41
CA ALA A 171 -15.10 -5.01 31.63
C ALA A 171 -15.43 -5.29 30.16
N ALA A 172 -16.52 -6.00 29.88
CA ALA A 172 -17.03 -6.20 28.53
C ALA A 172 -17.42 -4.87 27.85
N GLY A 173 -18.08 -3.97 28.58
CA GLY A 173 -18.44 -2.63 28.08
C GLY A 173 -17.21 -1.78 27.72
N VAL A 174 -16.20 -1.76 28.59
CA VAL A 174 -14.93 -1.05 28.32
C VAL A 174 -14.20 -1.65 27.12
N ALA A 175 -14.15 -2.98 27.00
CA ALA A 175 -13.52 -3.65 25.87
C ALA A 175 -14.22 -3.33 24.54
N LEU A 176 -15.55 -3.32 24.51
CA LEU A 176 -16.33 -2.95 23.31
C LEU A 176 -16.10 -1.49 22.93
N LEU A 177 -16.05 -0.57 23.91
CA LEU A 177 -15.80 0.84 23.65
C LEU A 177 -14.38 1.07 23.11
N ALA A 178 -13.39 0.35 23.64
CA ALA A 178 -12.01 0.37 23.12
C ALA A 178 -11.92 -0.18 21.69
N LEU A 179 -12.67 -1.25 21.39
CA LEU A 179 -12.72 -1.80 20.03
C LEU A 179 -13.39 -0.83 19.06
N ALA A 180 -14.49 -0.20 19.48
CA ALA A 180 -15.21 0.79 18.68
C ALA A 180 -14.36 2.03 18.41
N SER A 181 -13.64 2.55 19.42
CA SER A 181 -12.75 3.70 19.25
C SER A 181 -11.58 3.38 18.32
N LEU A 182 -10.99 2.19 18.42
CA LEU A 182 -9.94 1.72 17.52
C LEU A 182 -10.45 1.63 16.07
N TRP A 183 -11.65 1.08 15.87
CA TRP A 183 -12.29 1.00 14.55
C TRP A 183 -12.58 2.39 13.96
N LEU A 184 -13.00 3.34 14.80
CA LEU A 184 -13.29 4.71 14.39
C LEU A 184 -12.01 5.46 14.00
N LEU A 185 -10.93 5.33 14.79
CA LEU A 185 -9.61 5.87 14.45
C LEU A 185 -9.10 5.32 13.13
N TRP A 186 -9.23 4.01 12.91
CA TRP A 186 -8.83 3.36 11.67
C TRP A 186 -9.60 3.92 10.47
N SER A 187 -10.92 4.05 10.60
CA SER A 187 -11.78 4.58 9.54
C SER A 187 -11.44 6.02 9.18
N LEU A 188 -11.19 6.88 10.18
CA LEU A 188 -10.71 8.25 9.97
C LEU A 188 -9.34 8.29 9.28
N GLY A 189 -8.43 7.38 9.63
CA GLY A 189 -7.13 7.26 8.97
C GLY A 189 -7.25 6.95 7.48
N VAL A 190 -8.14 6.02 7.10
CA VAL A 190 -8.40 5.68 5.69
C VAL A 190 -8.97 6.87 4.92
N LEU A 191 -10.01 7.52 5.47
CA LEU A 191 -10.63 8.70 4.87
C LEU A 191 -9.63 9.87 4.70
N GLY A 192 -8.80 10.13 5.71
CA GLY A 192 -7.75 11.14 5.64
C GLY A 192 -6.69 10.79 4.59
N GLY A 193 -6.29 9.52 4.51
CA GLY A 193 -5.36 9.01 3.50
C GLY A 193 -5.88 9.22 2.07
N THR A 194 -7.16 8.93 1.81
CA THR A 194 -7.76 9.13 0.49
C THR A 194 -7.85 10.60 0.11
N HIS A 195 -8.15 11.49 1.07
CA HIS A 195 -8.18 12.93 0.81
C HIS A 195 -6.80 13.47 0.41
N LEU A 196 -5.76 13.03 1.13
CA LEU A 196 -4.40 13.44 0.83
C LEU A 196 -3.91 12.88 -0.53
N ALA A 197 -4.26 11.63 -0.85
CA ALA A 197 -3.97 11.03 -2.14
C ALA A 197 -4.65 11.79 -3.30
N ASN A 198 -5.91 12.18 -3.13
CA ASN A 198 -6.65 12.96 -4.11
C ASN A 198 -6.04 14.35 -4.32
N HIS A 199 -5.63 15.03 -3.25
CA HIS A 199 -4.92 16.32 -3.38
C HIS A 199 -3.59 16.17 -4.13
N ARG A 200 -2.82 15.11 -3.83
CA ARG A 200 -1.57 14.84 -4.57
C ARG A 200 -1.83 14.55 -6.05
N LEU A 201 -2.89 13.81 -6.36
CA LEU A 201 -3.29 13.52 -7.73
C LEU A 201 -3.71 14.79 -8.48
N ALA A 202 -4.54 15.63 -7.86
CA ALA A 202 -4.96 16.91 -8.42
C ALA A 202 -3.76 17.81 -8.73
N ASN A 203 -2.79 17.89 -7.81
CA ASN A 203 -1.56 18.65 -8.05
C ASN A 203 -0.74 18.09 -9.22
N ARG A 204 -0.63 16.76 -9.35
CA ARG A 204 0.07 16.13 -10.49
C ARG A 204 -0.63 16.44 -11.82
N ILE A 205 -1.97 16.38 -11.85
CA ILE A 205 -2.75 16.75 -13.04
C ILE A 205 -2.48 18.21 -13.42
N ALA A 206 -2.53 19.12 -12.45
CA ALA A 206 -2.26 20.54 -12.69
C ALA A 206 -0.84 20.77 -13.24
N THR A 207 0.18 20.13 -12.66
CA THR A 207 1.56 20.22 -13.16
C THR A 207 1.71 19.62 -14.55
N GLN A 208 1.06 18.49 -14.84
CA GLN A 208 1.10 17.88 -16.18
C GLN A 208 0.40 18.77 -17.21
N GLN A 209 -0.73 19.38 -16.87
CA GLN A 209 -1.42 20.33 -17.75
C GLN A 209 -0.54 21.56 -18.05
N GLN A 210 0.14 22.10 -17.04
CA GLN A 210 1.10 23.20 -17.24
C GLN A 210 2.26 22.79 -18.16
N ASN A 211 2.76 21.57 -18.04
CA ASN A 211 3.85 21.06 -18.89
C ASN A 211 3.39 20.76 -20.33
N LEU A 212 2.12 20.43 -20.55
CA LEU A 212 1.56 20.16 -21.88
C LEU A 212 1.18 21.41 -22.66
N ALA A 213 0.83 22.50 -21.97
CA ALA A 213 0.47 23.78 -22.59
C ALA A 213 1.48 24.26 -23.66
N PRO A 214 2.81 24.30 -23.40
CA PRO A 214 3.76 24.76 -24.42
C PRO A 214 3.87 23.80 -25.61
N LEU A 215 3.67 22.49 -25.43
CA LEU A 215 3.70 21.53 -26.54
C LEU A 215 2.49 21.68 -27.46
N LEU A 216 1.32 21.97 -26.89
CA LEU A 216 0.13 22.28 -27.67
C LEU A 216 0.32 23.59 -28.45
N GLU A 217 0.86 24.62 -27.80
CA GLU A 217 1.16 25.90 -28.45
C GLU A 217 2.18 25.72 -29.60
N GLN A 218 3.25 24.95 -29.39
CA GLN A 218 4.21 24.62 -30.45
C GLN A 218 3.58 23.86 -31.62
N ARG A 219 2.67 22.92 -31.33
CA ARG A 219 1.94 22.18 -32.36
C ARG A 219 1.02 23.10 -33.16
N GLU A 220 0.28 23.98 -32.50
CA GLU A 220 -0.59 24.97 -33.15
C GLU A 220 0.22 25.90 -34.04
N GLN A 221 1.38 26.39 -33.56
CA GLN A 221 2.29 27.21 -34.35
C GLN A 221 2.83 26.45 -35.57
N ALA A 222 3.25 25.18 -35.41
CA ALA A 222 3.72 24.36 -36.51
C ALA A 222 2.64 24.10 -37.57
N LEU A 223 1.40 23.83 -37.14
CA LEU A 223 0.26 23.68 -38.05
C LEU A 223 -0.07 24.98 -38.78
N ALA A 224 0.00 26.13 -38.11
CA ALA A 224 -0.21 27.43 -38.72
C ALA A 224 0.86 27.74 -39.79
N ILE A 225 2.13 27.44 -39.51
CA ILE A 225 3.23 27.58 -40.48
C ILE A 225 3.03 26.64 -41.67
N ALA A 226 2.67 25.38 -41.44
CA ALA A 226 2.39 24.41 -42.49
C ALA A 226 1.23 24.88 -43.40
N ALA A 227 0.14 25.36 -42.80
CA ALA A 227 -0.99 25.92 -43.55
C ALA A 227 -0.60 27.16 -44.36
N ARG A 228 0.21 28.06 -43.79
CA ARG A 228 0.76 29.22 -44.50
C ARG A 228 1.65 28.81 -45.68
N ASN A 229 2.52 27.83 -45.49
CA ASN A 229 3.40 27.33 -46.54
C ASN A 229 2.61 26.64 -47.65
N ALA A 230 1.57 25.88 -47.33
CA ALA A 230 0.67 25.28 -48.31
C ALA A 230 -0.07 26.37 -49.13
N ALA A 231 -0.52 27.43 -48.48
CA ALA A 231 -1.14 28.57 -49.17
C ALA A 231 -0.14 29.31 -50.09
N LEU A 232 1.12 29.48 -49.67
CA LEU A 232 2.17 30.05 -50.53
C LEU A 232 2.51 29.12 -51.70
N ALA A 233 2.65 27.82 -51.47
CA ALA A 233 2.91 26.83 -52.53
C ALA A 233 1.79 26.86 -53.59
N ALA A 234 0.52 26.90 -53.16
CA ALA A 234 -0.63 27.03 -54.05
C ALA A 234 -0.63 28.34 -54.88
N SER A 235 0.06 29.39 -54.42
CA SER A 235 0.26 30.61 -55.21
C SER A 235 1.36 30.49 -56.27
N PHE A 236 2.38 29.66 -56.03
CA PHE A 236 3.45 29.38 -57.00
C PHE A 236 3.06 28.31 -58.04
N GLU A 237 2.04 27.50 -57.76
CA GLU A 237 1.45 26.55 -58.72
C GLU A 237 0.58 27.23 -59.80
N GLN A 238 0.50 28.57 -59.81
CA GLN A 238 -0.19 29.32 -60.86
C GLN A 238 0.76 29.53 -62.06
N VAL A 239 0.24 29.37 -63.28
CA VAL A 239 1.00 29.63 -64.52
C VAL A 239 1.43 31.09 -64.52
N SER A 240 2.71 31.38 -64.77
CA SER A 240 3.16 32.77 -64.81
C SER A 240 2.62 33.48 -66.04
N ALA A 241 2.34 34.78 -65.94
CA ALA A 241 1.83 35.57 -67.06
C ALA A 241 2.74 35.49 -68.31
N ILE A 242 4.04 35.36 -68.09
CA ILE A 242 5.07 35.24 -69.14
C ILE A 242 4.98 33.89 -69.83
N GLU A 243 4.87 32.80 -69.06
CA GLU A 243 4.70 31.44 -69.60
C GLU A 243 3.40 31.34 -70.41
N ALA A 244 2.29 31.87 -69.90
CA ALA A 244 1.01 31.88 -70.62
C ALA A 244 1.08 32.71 -71.91
N ALA A 245 1.77 33.86 -71.90
CA ALA A 245 1.99 34.68 -73.08
C ALA A 245 2.84 33.96 -74.13
N ALA A 246 3.91 33.27 -73.72
CA ALA A 246 4.79 32.53 -74.64
C ALA A 246 4.04 31.38 -75.33
N GLU A 247 3.25 30.60 -74.58
CA GLU A 247 2.44 29.50 -75.13
C GLU A 247 1.32 30.03 -76.04
N PHE A 248 0.68 31.15 -75.67
CA PHE A 248 -0.33 31.79 -76.52
C PHE A 248 0.26 32.26 -77.85
N GLU A 249 1.40 32.97 -77.80
CA GLU A 249 2.10 33.46 -78.98
C GLU A 249 2.59 32.30 -79.86
N TYR A 250 3.07 31.22 -79.25
CA TYR A 250 3.49 30.03 -79.97
C TYR A 250 2.36 29.42 -80.81
N LEU A 251 1.16 29.30 -80.24
CA LEU A 251 0.03 28.61 -80.86
C LEU A 251 -0.70 29.48 -81.89
N VAL A 252 -0.69 30.79 -81.69
CA VAL A 252 -1.59 31.71 -82.38
C VAL A 252 -0.87 32.88 -83.07
N GLY A 253 0.39 33.16 -82.75
CA GLY A 253 1.19 34.30 -83.25
C GLY A 253 1.21 34.45 -84.77
N ALA A 254 1.16 33.35 -85.52
CA ALA A 254 1.15 33.38 -86.98
C ALA A 254 -0.22 33.75 -87.60
N ARG A 255 -1.31 33.76 -86.81
CA ARG A 255 -2.68 33.89 -87.33
C ARG A 255 -3.25 35.31 -87.22
N TYR A 256 -2.83 36.08 -86.23
CA TYR A 256 -3.37 37.43 -86.00
C TYR A 256 -2.39 38.51 -86.50
N GLN A 257 -2.89 39.71 -86.79
CA GLN A 257 -2.04 40.81 -87.28
C GLN A 257 -1.45 41.62 -86.13
N ARG A 258 -2.28 41.93 -85.13
CA ARG A 258 -1.88 42.73 -83.97
C ARG A 258 -2.64 42.32 -82.72
N MET A 259 -1.93 42.19 -81.60
CA MET A 259 -2.56 42.06 -80.28
C MET A 259 -2.86 43.46 -79.74
N LEU A 260 -4.12 43.71 -79.40
CA LEU A 260 -4.60 45.01 -78.95
C LEU A 260 -4.64 45.12 -77.43
N ASP A 261 -5.05 44.05 -76.77
CA ASP A 261 -5.22 44.02 -75.32
C ASP A 261 -4.88 42.64 -74.75
N TRP A 262 -4.29 42.63 -73.55
CA TRP A 262 -3.86 41.45 -72.82
C TRP A 262 -4.17 41.64 -71.33
N GLU A 263 -5.27 41.04 -70.88
CA GLU A 263 -5.67 41.01 -69.49
C GLU A 263 -5.41 39.62 -68.92
N PHE A 264 -4.33 39.50 -68.12
CA PHE A 264 -3.99 38.25 -67.45
C PHE A 264 -4.52 38.22 -66.02
N SER A 265 -5.25 37.16 -65.69
CA SER A 265 -5.61 36.77 -64.33
C SER A 265 -5.16 35.32 -64.08
N PRO A 266 -4.84 34.91 -62.84
CA PRO A 266 -4.32 33.56 -62.58
C PRO A 266 -5.22 32.39 -63.01
N ARG A 267 -6.52 32.64 -63.22
CA ARG A 267 -7.49 31.64 -63.68
C ARG A 267 -8.02 31.90 -65.08
N ALA A 268 -7.76 33.08 -65.64
CA ALA A 268 -8.34 33.48 -66.89
C ALA A 268 -7.43 34.46 -67.63
N LEU A 269 -7.30 34.25 -68.92
CA LEU A 269 -6.61 35.12 -69.84
C LEU A 269 -7.64 35.69 -70.81
N ARG A 270 -7.73 37.01 -70.91
CA ARG A 270 -8.52 37.67 -71.93
C ARG A 270 -7.58 38.39 -72.90
N VAL A 271 -7.70 38.07 -74.18
CA VAL A 271 -6.88 38.65 -75.23
C VAL A 271 -7.78 39.24 -76.30
N THR A 272 -7.53 40.48 -76.68
CA THR A 272 -8.19 41.07 -77.84
C THR A 272 -7.20 41.16 -78.99
N LEU A 273 -7.52 40.48 -80.08
CA LEU A 273 -6.70 40.42 -81.29
C LEU A 273 -7.37 41.21 -82.41
N GLN A 274 -6.55 41.76 -83.30
CA GLN A 274 -6.96 42.34 -84.57
C GLN A 274 -6.61 41.37 -85.71
N ASP A 275 -7.63 41.01 -86.48
CA ASP A 275 -7.52 40.10 -87.62
C ASP A 275 -8.53 40.52 -88.70
N ALA A 276 -8.08 40.65 -89.95
CA ALA A 276 -8.92 41.06 -91.07
C ALA A 276 -9.92 39.97 -91.49
N THR A 277 -9.63 38.71 -91.17
CA THR A 277 -10.51 37.57 -91.50
C THR A 277 -10.53 36.58 -90.33
N PRO A 278 -11.22 36.91 -89.21
CA PRO A 278 -11.17 36.12 -87.99
C PRO A 278 -11.82 34.75 -88.18
N ASP A 279 -11.00 33.68 -88.17
CA ASP A 279 -11.49 32.30 -88.08
C ASP A 279 -11.56 31.86 -86.62
N ASN A 280 -12.69 32.17 -85.98
CA ASN A 280 -12.96 31.84 -84.57
C ASN A 280 -12.68 30.38 -84.24
N ARG A 281 -12.98 29.46 -85.17
CA ARG A 281 -12.81 28.02 -84.96
C ARG A 281 -11.34 27.65 -84.95
N ALA A 282 -10.54 28.19 -85.88
CA ALA A 282 -9.11 27.95 -85.92
C ALA A 282 -8.38 28.46 -84.67
N TYR A 283 -8.82 29.58 -84.08
CA TYR A 283 -8.27 30.10 -82.83
C TYR A 283 -8.56 29.16 -81.64
N VAL A 284 -9.81 28.71 -81.49
CA VAL A 284 -10.22 27.78 -80.43
C VAL A 284 -9.47 26.44 -80.58
N GLU A 285 -9.49 25.83 -81.76
CA GLU A 285 -8.82 24.55 -82.02
C GLU A 285 -7.29 24.61 -81.86
N ALA A 286 -6.67 25.79 -82.01
CA ALA A 286 -5.24 25.96 -81.78
C ALA A 286 -4.91 26.08 -80.29
N LEU A 287 -5.72 26.84 -79.55
CA LEU A 287 -5.51 27.05 -78.11
C LEU A 287 -5.89 25.81 -77.29
N GLU A 288 -6.92 25.07 -77.67
CA GLU A 288 -7.33 23.81 -77.02
C GLU A 288 -6.27 22.69 -77.13
N ARG A 289 -5.27 22.84 -78.01
CA ARG A 289 -4.13 21.91 -78.04
C ARG A 289 -3.20 22.07 -76.85
N SER A 290 -3.16 23.25 -76.23
CA SER A 290 -2.32 23.47 -75.06
C SER A 290 -2.93 22.78 -73.85
N PRO A 291 -2.15 22.00 -73.07
CA PRO A 291 -2.60 21.48 -71.79
C PRO A 291 -2.83 22.58 -70.74
N TRP A 292 -2.43 23.83 -71.01
CA TRP A 292 -2.57 24.96 -70.09
C TRP A 292 -3.88 25.74 -70.26
N PHE A 293 -4.59 25.52 -71.37
CA PHE A 293 -5.82 26.24 -71.70
C PHE A 293 -7.01 25.27 -71.61
N ASP A 294 -7.78 25.33 -70.52
CA ASP A 294 -8.88 24.39 -70.22
C ASP A 294 -10.15 24.71 -71.02
N ARG A 295 -10.56 25.97 -71.03
CA ARG A 295 -11.76 26.42 -71.75
C ARG A 295 -11.46 27.65 -72.56
N VAL A 296 -11.58 27.54 -73.87
CA VAL A 296 -11.36 28.64 -74.79
C VAL A 296 -12.72 29.07 -75.35
N GLY A 297 -13.12 30.30 -75.02
CA GLY A 297 -14.33 30.94 -75.53
C GLY A 297 -13.97 32.13 -76.41
N VAL A 298 -14.81 32.39 -77.40
CA VAL A 298 -14.74 33.61 -78.23
C VAL A 298 -15.90 34.50 -77.87
N SER A 299 -15.61 35.76 -77.53
CA SER A 299 -16.61 36.80 -77.36
C SER A 299 -16.55 37.74 -78.57
N PRO A 300 -17.71 38.10 -79.17
CA PRO A 300 -17.73 39.09 -80.24
C PRO A 300 -17.22 40.43 -79.70
N ALA A 301 -16.25 41.02 -80.40
CA ALA A 301 -15.76 42.36 -80.12
C ALA A 301 -16.71 43.40 -80.77
N PRO A 302 -16.69 44.66 -80.31
CA PRO A 302 -17.51 45.72 -80.92
C PRO A 302 -17.12 46.05 -82.37
N ASN A 303 -15.89 45.72 -82.79
CA ASN A 303 -15.41 45.93 -84.15
C ASN A 303 -15.36 44.59 -84.91
N PRO A 304 -15.75 44.54 -86.20
CA PRO A 304 -15.76 43.30 -86.99
C PRO A 304 -14.36 42.73 -87.25
N ASP A 305 -13.33 43.57 -87.21
CA ASP A 305 -11.92 43.18 -87.40
C ASP A 305 -11.23 42.83 -86.06
N GLN A 306 -12.01 42.65 -84.99
CA GLN A 306 -11.52 42.32 -83.66
C GLN A 306 -12.18 41.06 -83.13
N ILE A 307 -11.39 40.28 -82.40
CA ILE A 307 -11.85 39.08 -81.71
C ILE A 307 -11.34 39.12 -80.28
N THR A 308 -12.24 38.90 -79.32
CA THR A 308 -11.86 38.78 -77.91
C THR A 308 -11.92 37.32 -77.50
N LEU A 309 -10.76 36.75 -77.18
CA LEU A 309 -10.62 35.40 -76.68
C LEU A 309 -10.68 35.43 -75.15
N GLN A 310 -11.52 34.57 -74.56
CA GLN A 310 -11.62 34.35 -73.13
C GLN A 310 -11.15 32.92 -72.84
N ILE A 311 -9.99 32.80 -72.22
CA ILE A 311 -9.32 31.53 -71.98
C ILE A 311 -9.31 31.28 -70.48
N SER A 312 -9.83 30.14 -70.02
CA SER A 312 -9.67 29.69 -68.63
C SER A 312 -8.37 28.88 -68.53
N LEU A 313 -7.50 29.26 -67.59
CA LEU A 313 -6.22 28.59 -67.39
C LEU A 313 -6.42 27.35 -66.51
N ALA A 314 -5.86 26.23 -66.93
CA ALA A 314 -5.76 25.05 -66.07
C ALA A 314 -4.79 25.33 -64.91
N PRO A 315 -5.00 24.76 -63.70
CA PRO A 315 -3.94 24.74 -62.69
C PRO A 315 -2.70 24.10 -63.30
N ARG A 316 -1.50 24.65 -63.01
CA ARG A 316 -0.25 24.29 -63.70
C ARG A 316 -0.10 22.76 -63.77
N ALA A 317 -0.33 22.21 -64.95
CA ALA A 317 -0.12 20.80 -65.20
C ALA A 317 1.37 20.51 -65.07
N THR A 318 1.72 19.31 -64.60
CA THR A 318 3.13 18.86 -64.55
C THR A 318 3.75 18.77 -65.95
N ASP A 319 2.93 18.82 -67.00
CA ASP A 319 3.35 18.82 -68.38
C ASP A 319 3.97 20.16 -68.78
N ALA A 320 5.19 20.07 -69.35
CA ALA A 320 5.88 21.21 -69.94
C ALA A 320 5.04 21.80 -71.09
N PRO A 321 5.06 23.14 -71.27
CA PRO A 321 4.30 23.79 -72.33
C PRO A 321 4.76 23.32 -73.71
N LEU A 322 3.87 23.38 -74.69
CA LEU A 322 4.16 22.88 -76.04
C LEU A 322 5.37 23.61 -76.66
N TYR A 323 5.50 24.92 -76.43
CA TYR A 323 6.66 25.67 -76.95
C TYR A 323 8.00 25.13 -76.40
N VAL A 324 8.06 24.70 -75.14
CA VAL A 324 9.26 24.09 -74.54
C VAL A 324 9.47 22.67 -75.06
N ARG A 325 8.39 21.88 -75.17
CA ARG A 325 8.48 20.50 -75.68
C ARG A 325 9.02 20.47 -77.11
N GLU A 326 8.53 21.35 -77.96
CA GLU A 326 8.95 21.43 -79.37
C GLU A 326 10.36 22.02 -79.50
N ALA A 327 10.73 23.03 -78.70
CA ALA A 327 12.11 23.52 -78.66
C ALA A 327 13.12 22.43 -78.22
N LEU A 328 12.76 21.60 -77.23
CA LEU A 328 13.59 20.47 -76.78
C LEU A 328 13.65 19.33 -77.80
N ALA A 329 12.58 19.09 -78.56
CA ALA A 329 12.55 18.07 -79.61
C ALA A 329 13.32 18.49 -80.87
N GLY A 330 13.27 19.78 -81.23
CA GLY A 330 13.95 20.34 -82.41
C GLY A 330 15.47 20.53 -82.23
N GLY A 331 15.99 20.55 -81.00
CA GLY A 331 17.42 20.70 -80.71
C GLY A 331 18.28 19.42 -80.84
N ARG A 332 17.75 18.34 -81.41
CA ARG A 332 18.45 17.04 -81.56
C ARG A 332 18.71 16.59 -83.00
N SER A 333 18.49 17.44 -84.00
CA SER A 333 18.80 17.14 -85.41
C SER A 333 20.21 17.55 -85.81
#